data_AF-A0A3N1HUH5-F1
#
_entry.id   AF-A0A3N1HUH5-F1
#
_cell.length_a   1.000
_cell.length_b   1.000
_cell.length_c   1.000
_cell.angle_alpha   90.00
_cell.angle_beta   90.00
_cell.angle_gamma   90.00
#
_symmetry.space_group_name_H-M   'P 1'
#
loop_
_entity.id
_entity.type
_entity.pdbx_description
1 polymer ?
#
loop_
_entity_poly.entity_id
_entity_poly.type
_entity_poly.pdbx_seq_one_letter_code
_entity_poly.pdbx_strand_id
1 'polypeptide(L)'
;MPYPGRPVLRPLPRFAGTGGDGGRRADPDLVEFVLAEYAAGRSLREIAELTDRSHGAIRYLLQRRGVLRRDRGAPPAAAPPP
;
A
#
# COMPACT_ATOMS: atom_id res chain seq x y z
N MET A 1 -12.66 -4.43 -25.02
CA MET A 1 -12.48 -5.48 -24.00
C MET A 1 -12.64 -4.84 -22.63
N PRO A 2 -13.54 -5.33 -21.76
CA PRO A 2 -13.51 -4.91 -20.36
C PRO A 2 -12.23 -5.49 -19.77
N TYR A 3 -11.32 -4.62 -19.35
CA TYR A 3 -10.16 -5.06 -18.57
C TYR A 3 -10.71 -5.79 -17.33
N PRO A 4 -10.21 -6.99 -16.99
CA PRO A 4 -10.67 -7.67 -15.79
C PRO A 4 -10.46 -6.74 -14.61
N GLY A 5 -11.56 -6.40 -13.93
CA GLY A 5 -11.52 -5.59 -12.72
C GLY A 5 -10.53 -6.25 -11.76
N ARG A 6 -9.45 -5.53 -11.44
CA ARG A 6 -8.38 -6.05 -10.58
C ARG A 6 -9.00 -6.44 -9.23
N PRO A 7 -8.65 -7.59 -8.64
CA PRO A 7 -9.16 -7.96 -7.32
C PRO A 7 -8.74 -6.89 -6.32
N VAL A 8 -9.73 -6.15 -5.81
CA VAL A 8 -9.53 -5.20 -4.71
C VAL A 8 -9.26 -6.03 -3.46
N LEU A 9 -8.11 -5.80 -2.82
CA LEU A 9 -7.78 -6.50 -1.59
C LEU A 9 -8.71 -6.02 -0.47
N ARG A 10 -9.23 -6.95 0.32
CA ARG A 10 -10.01 -6.58 1.51
C ARG A 10 -9.07 -6.05 2.58
N PRO A 11 -9.40 -4.92 3.22
CA PRO A 11 -8.61 -4.42 4.33
C PRO A 11 -8.58 -5.43 5.48
N LEU A 12 -7.44 -5.51 6.14
CA LEU A 12 -7.28 -6.38 7.31
C LEU A 12 -8.16 -5.82 8.45
N PRO A 13 -8.86 -6.69 9.22
CA PRO A 13 -9.77 -6.25 10.28
C PRO A 13 -9.10 -5.34 11.33
N ARG A 14 -7.80 -5.54 11.58
CA ARG A 14 -7.01 -4.72 12.50
C ARG A 14 -6.76 -3.28 12.05
N PHE A 15 -6.92 -3.00 10.75
CA PHE A 15 -6.71 -1.67 10.16
C PHE A 15 -8.01 -1.05 9.61
N ALA A 16 -9.03 -1.87 9.36
CA ALA A 16 -10.34 -1.44 8.90
C ALA A 16 -10.96 -0.39 9.84
N GLY A 17 -11.45 0.71 9.28
CA GLY A 17 -12.10 1.77 10.06
C GLY A 17 -11.16 2.72 10.82
N THR A 18 -9.84 2.46 10.81
CA THR A 18 -8.84 3.43 11.33
C THR A 18 -8.54 4.55 10.33
N GLY A 19 -9.12 4.51 9.12
CA GLY A 19 -8.79 5.39 8.00
C GLY A 19 -9.07 6.89 8.19
N GLY A 20 -9.86 7.28 9.20
CA GLY A 20 -10.39 8.64 9.35
C GLY A 20 -9.37 9.74 9.65
N ASP A 21 -8.25 9.40 10.27
CA ASP A 21 -7.24 10.35 10.76
C ASP A 21 -6.18 10.75 9.70
N GLY A 22 -6.35 10.34 8.43
CA GLY A 22 -5.51 10.83 7.33
C GLY A 22 -4.00 10.54 7.51
N GLY A 23 -3.64 9.54 8.30
CA GLY A 23 -2.24 9.21 8.63
C GLY A 23 -1.59 10.15 9.66
N ARG A 24 -2.35 11.02 10.32
CA ARG A 24 -1.83 11.99 11.32
C ARG A 24 -1.44 11.31 12.64
N ARG A 25 -2.15 10.25 13.03
CA ARG A 25 -1.75 9.27 14.06
C ARG A 25 -1.59 7.92 13.38
N ALA A 26 -0.48 7.72 12.67
CA ALA A 26 -0.14 6.38 12.21
C ALA A 26 0.19 5.52 13.43
N ASP A 27 -0.67 4.54 13.69
CA ASP A 27 -0.45 3.50 14.70
C ASP A 27 0.93 2.83 14.44
N PRO A 28 1.77 2.59 15.47
CA PRO A 28 3.02 1.85 15.29
C PRO A 28 2.83 0.53 14.54
N ASP A 29 1.74 -0.21 14.78
CA ASP A 29 1.46 -1.49 14.11
C ASP A 29 1.21 -1.30 12.62
N LEU A 30 0.52 -0.21 12.25
CA LEU A 30 0.31 0.17 10.85
C LEU A 30 1.63 0.50 10.17
N VAL A 31 2.53 1.22 10.86
CA VAL A 31 3.83 1.58 10.30
C VAL A 31 4.67 0.34 10.03
N GLU A 32 4.80 -0.55 11.01
CA GLU A 32 5.57 -1.77 10.86
C GLU A 32 5.03 -2.64 9.72
N PHE A 33 3.70 -2.77 9.62
CA PHE A 33 3.06 -3.49 8.53
C PHE A 33 3.38 -2.86 7.17
N VAL A 34 3.25 -1.54 7.03
CA VAL A 34 3.56 -0.83 5.77
C VAL A 34 5.02 -1.00 5.37
N LEU A 35 5.96 -0.94 6.32
CA LEU A 35 7.39 -1.12 6.06
C LEU A 35 7.70 -2.55 5.63
N ALA A 36 7.16 -3.55 6.34
CA ALA A 36 7.36 -4.96 6.02
C ALA A 36 6.83 -5.30 4.61
N GLU A 37 5.61 -4.85 4.29
CA GLU A 37 5.00 -5.12 2.99
C GLU A 37 5.68 -4.36 1.84
N TYR A 38 6.14 -3.13 2.09
CA TYR A 38 6.93 -2.38 1.11
C TYR A 38 8.29 -3.03 0.85
N ALA A 39 8.96 -3.53 1.90
CA ALA A 39 10.20 -4.28 1.79
C ALA A 39 9.99 -5.61 1.04
N ALA A 40 8.86 -6.29 1.26
CA ALA A 40 8.45 -7.50 0.54
C ALA A 40 8.12 -7.26 -0.94
N GLY A 41 8.11 -6.00 -1.40
CA GLY A 41 7.92 -5.65 -2.81
C GLY A 41 6.47 -5.40 -3.21
N ARG A 42 5.53 -5.33 -2.26
CA ARG A 42 4.16 -4.91 -2.58
C ARG A 42 4.09 -3.46 -3.00
N SER A 43 3.15 -3.16 -3.90
CA SER A 43 2.92 -1.79 -4.33
C SER A 43 2.25 -0.97 -3.23
N LEU A 44 2.49 0.34 -3.25
CA LEU A 44 1.85 1.29 -2.33
C LEU A 44 0.32 1.22 -2.38
N ARG A 45 -0.24 0.86 -3.54
CA ARG A 45 -1.68 0.73 -3.74
C ARG A 45 -2.26 -0.54 -3.10
N GLU A 46 -1.56 -1.67 -3.21
CA GLU A 46 -1.96 -2.90 -2.51
C GLU A 46 -1.89 -2.72 -1.00
N ILE A 47 -0.84 -2.05 -0.50
CA ILE A 47 -0.70 -1.73 0.92
C ILE A 47 -1.84 -0.81 1.38
N ALA A 48 -2.21 0.19 0.57
CA ALA A 48 -3.32 1.08 0.86
C ALA A 48 -4.66 0.33 0.95
N GLU A 49 -4.94 -0.59 0.04
CA GLU A 49 -6.14 -1.44 0.06
C GLU A 49 -6.18 -2.36 1.30
N LEU A 50 -5.04 -2.95 1.69
CA LEU A 50 -4.95 -3.81 2.88
C LEU A 50 -5.09 -3.06 4.21
N THR A 51 -4.78 -1.78 4.22
CA THR A 51 -4.77 -0.95 5.42
C THR A 51 -5.97 -0.01 5.51
N ASP A 52 -6.89 -0.07 4.54
CA ASP A 52 -8.02 0.86 4.43
C ASP A 52 -7.58 2.34 4.43
N ARG A 53 -6.42 2.61 3.81
CA ARG A 53 -5.83 3.95 3.73
C ARG A 53 -5.78 4.42 2.29
N SER A 54 -5.66 5.74 2.12
CA SER A 54 -5.41 6.29 0.80
C SER A 54 -3.96 6.05 0.37
N HIS A 55 -3.74 5.94 -0.93
CA HIS A 55 -2.40 5.87 -1.51
C HIS A 55 -1.50 7.05 -1.07
N GLY A 56 -2.10 8.23 -0.90
CA GLY A 56 -1.42 9.43 -0.38
C GLY A 56 -0.99 9.28 1.09
N ALA A 57 -1.81 8.65 1.93
CA ALA A 57 -1.47 8.40 3.33
C ALA A 57 -0.28 7.42 3.47
N ILE A 58 -0.26 6.34 2.67
CA ILE A 58 0.88 5.41 2.64
C ILE A 58 2.16 6.11 2.15
N ARG A 59 2.05 6.93 1.09
CA ARG A 59 3.17 7.75 0.59
C ARG A 59 3.70 8.69 1.67
N TYR A 60 2.81 9.40 2.38
CA TYR A 60 3.18 10.32 3.45
C TYR A 60 3.86 9.60 4.61
N LEU A 61 3.36 8.42 4.99
CA LEU A 61 3.92 7.59 6.05
C LEU A 61 5.36 7.16 5.73
N LEU A 62 5.60 6.63 4.52
CA LEU A 62 6.94 6.24 4.08
C LEU A 62 7.90 7.44 4.03
N GLN A 63 7.43 8.58 3.53
CA GLN A 63 8.21 9.82 3.51
C GLN A 63 8.59 10.27 4.92
N ARG A 64 7.65 10.23 5.88
CA ARG A 64 7.89 10.62 7.27
C ARG A 64 8.87 9.68 7.98
N ARG A 65 8.96 8.42 7.54
CA ARG A 65 9.92 7.43 8.05
C ARG A 65 11.27 7.45 7.33
N GLY A 66 11.47 8.36 6.37
CA GLY A 66 12.74 8.49 5.65
C GLY A 66 13.01 7.34 4.67
N VAL A 67 11.99 6.58 4.28
CA VAL A 67 12.16 5.48 3.31
C VAL A 67 12.38 6.09 1.93
N LEU A 68 13.57 5.88 1.37
CA LEU A 68 13.87 6.22 -0.02
C LEU A 68 12.91 5.46 -0.92
N ARG A 69 12.10 6.23 -1.66
CA ARG A 69 11.18 5.65 -2.63
C ARG A 69 12.01 5.02 -3.74
N ARG A 70 11.73 3.76 -4.09
CA ARG A 70 12.21 3.17 -5.34
C ARG A 70 11.95 4.16 -6.48
N ASP A 71 13.00 4.54 -7.20
CA ASP A 71 12.92 5.45 -8.33
C ASP A 71 11.86 4.99 -9.34
N ARG A 72 11.21 5.93 -10.01
CA ARG A 72 10.17 5.61 -11.01
C ARG A 72 10.79 4.79 -12.13
N GLY A 73 10.52 3.49 -12.13
CA GLY A 73 10.64 2.62 -13.28
C GLY A 73 9.62 1.51 -13.13
N ALA A 74 8.49 1.62 -13.83
CA ALA A 74 7.61 0.47 -14.03
C ALA A 74 8.19 -0.36 -15.19
N PRO A 75 8.73 -1.57 -14.97
CA PRO A 75 8.69 -2.56 -16.02
C PRO A 75 7.23 -3.04 -16.17
N PRO A 76 6.73 -3.19 -17.41
CA PRO A 76 5.36 -3.64 -17.68
C PRO A 76 5.11 -5.03 -17.08
N ALA A 77 3.88 -5.24 -16.61
CA ALA A 77 3.44 -6.49 -16.00
C ALA A 77 3.70 -7.67 -16.95
N ALA A 78 4.33 -8.69 -16.40
CA ALA A 78 4.63 -9.96 -17.04
C ALA A 78 3.38 -10.57 -17.71
N ALA A 79 3.59 -11.12 -18.90
CA ALA A 79 2.63 -11.97 -19.61
C ALA A 79 2.21 -13.17 -18.72
N PRO A 80 0.97 -13.68 -18.87
CA PRO A 80 0.55 -14.89 -18.16
C PRO A 80 1.39 -16.11 -18.62
N PRO A 81 1.65 -17.10 -17.73
CA PRO A 81 2.42 -18.31 -18.05
C PRO A 81 1.69 -19.20 -19.09
N PRO A 82 2.43 -20.11 -19.77
CA PRO A 82 1.97 -20.82 -20.97
C PRO A 82 0.78 -21.75 -20.76
#